data_AF-A0A7W0L3S0-F1
#
_entry.id   AF-A0A7W0L3S0-F1
#
_cell.length_a   1.000
_cell.length_b   1.000
_cell.length_c   1.000
_cell.angle_alpha   90.00
_cell.angle_beta   90.00
_cell.angle_gamma   90.00
#
_symmetry.space_group_name_H-M   'P 1'
#
loop_
_entity.id
_entity.type
_entity.pdbx_description
1 polymer ?
#
loop_
_entity_poly.entity_id
_entity_poly.type
_entity_poly.pdbx_seq_one_letter_code
_entity_poly.pdbx_strand_id
1 'polypeptide(L)'
;SGGLLVESTDPAKSSETLATLEGLLQQQGLSTEPFSAPSAEGFKLEFPGSPQPVVVLGGERVVISFGEQAALDALEGGQALSSTETFQTAATGLGEGFTPAGYFDLDAIQTFAENTGASEEPNYESEIKPWIDPLSYLAFGSRIDGDRLVQRMVIGIE
;
A
#
# COMPACT_ATOMS: atom_id res chain seq x y z
N SER A 1 8.11 2.98 -11.66
CA SER A 1 8.21 3.08 -10.20
C SER A 1 6.81 3.23 -9.64
N GLY A 2 6.43 2.43 -8.64
CA GLY A 2 5.12 2.49 -7.98
C GLY A 2 5.28 2.82 -6.50
N GLY A 3 4.38 3.64 -5.96
CA GLY A 3 4.40 4.04 -4.56
C GLY A 3 3.02 4.46 -4.06
N LEU A 4 2.71 4.08 -2.81
CA LEU A 4 1.52 4.43 -2.07
C LEU A 4 1.87 5.56 -1.09
N LEU A 5 1.20 6.70 -1.19
CA LEU A 5 1.38 7.85 -0.29
C LEU A 5 0.13 8.05 0.57
N VAL A 6 0.24 7.92 1.88
CA VAL A 6 -0.85 8.19 2.84
C VAL A 6 -0.46 9.38 3.70
N GLU A 7 -1.28 10.43 3.75
CA GLU A 7 -1.03 11.54 4.69
C GLU A 7 -1.25 11.08 6.12
N SER A 8 -0.33 11.45 7.02
CA SER A 8 -0.49 11.15 8.43
C SER A 8 -1.29 12.25 9.13
N THR A 9 -2.35 11.86 9.83
CA THR A 9 -3.08 12.76 10.73
C THR A 9 -2.39 12.90 12.10
N ASP A 10 -1.43 12.03 12.40
CA ASP A 10 -0.68 11.98 13.66
C ASP A 10 0.71 11.38 13.39
N PRO A 11 1.69 12.21 13.01
CA PRO A 11 3.02 11.75 12.59
C PRO A 11 3.71 10.87 13.63
N ALA A 12 3.55 11.17 14.92
CA ALA A 12 4.14 10.40 16.01
C ALA A 12 3.56 8.97 16.08
N LYS A 13 2.23 8.82 15.94
CA LYS A 13 1.60 7.50 15.89
C LYS A 13 1.91 6.73 14.63
N SER A 14 2.06 7.42 13.50
CA SER A 14 2.52 6.80 12.26
C SER A 14 3.91 6.18 12.45
N SER A 15 4.87 6.93 12.99
CA SER A 15 6.21 6.42 13.27
C SER A 15 6.21 5.24 14.26
N GLU A 16 5.40 5.29 15.33
CA GLU A 16 5.25 4.17 16.28
C GLU A 16 4.64 2.92 15.63
N THR A 17 3.64 3.11 14.78
CA THR A 17 3.00 2.02 14.01
C THR A 17 4.02 1.37 13.06
N LEU A 18 4.85 2.17 12.39
CA LEU A 18 5.89 1.65 11.50
C LEU A 18 6.97 0.89 12.25
N ALA A 19 7.41 1.36 13.41
CA ALA A 19 8.37 0.63 14.26
C ALA A 19 7.79 -0.71 14.73
N THR A 20 6.49 -0.75 15.06
CA THR A 20 5.79 -1.99 15.41
C THR A 20 5.72 -2.95 14.22
N LEU A 21 5.40 -2.44 13.03
CA LEU A 21 5.36 -3.21 11.80
C LEU A 21 6.74 -3.79 11.44
N GLU A 22 7.81 -3.00 11.53
CA GLU A 22 9.18 -3.44 11.31
C GLU A 22 9.54 -4.62 12.21
N GLY A 23 9.27 -4.49 13.52
CA GLY A 23 9.53 -5.55 14.49
C GLY A 23 8.75 -6.85 14.21
N LEU A 24 7.52 -6.75 13.68
CA LEU A 24 6.74 -7.94 13.28
C LEU A 24 7.30 -8.61 12.03
N LEU A 25 7.77 -7.83 11.05
CA LEU A 25 8.36 -8.35 9.81
C LEU A 25 9.70 -9.05 10.08
N GLN A 26 10.54 -8.46 10.94
CA GLN A 26 11.78 -9.07 11.40
C GLN A 26 11.53 -10.40 12.13
N GLN A 27 10.49 -10.48 12.95
CA GLN A 27 10.09 -11.73 13.63
C GLN A 27 9.68 -12.84 12.64
N GLN A 28 9.20 -12.47 11.45
CA GLN A 28 8.86 -13.41 10.36
C GLN A 28 10.08 -13.78 9.50
N GLY A 29 11.27 -13.27 9.83
CA GLY A 29 12.51 -13.57 9.11
C GLY A 29 12.76 -12.69 7.88
N LEU A 30 11.99 -11.60 7.70
CA LEU A 30 12.26 -10.63 6.65
C LEU A 30 13.39 -9.69 7.08
N SER A 31 14.31 -9.41 6.14
CA SER A 31 15.41 -8.48 6.38
C SER A 31 14.92 -7.05 6.19
N THR A 32 15.09 -6.22 7.22
CA THR A 32 14.86 -4.79 7.12
C THR A 32 16.14 -4.00 7.33
N GLU A 33 16.28 -2.89 6.61
CA GLU A 33 17.38 -1.94 6.77
C GLU A 33 16.83 -0.54 7.04
N PRO A 34 17.36 0.20 8.03
CA PRO A 34 16.94 1.58 8.27
C PRO A 34 17.09 2.45 7.02
N PHE A 35 16.11 3.33 6.80
CA PHE A 35 16.12 4.28 5.68
C PHE A 35 15.50 5.62 6.09
N SER A 36 16.11 6.71 5.65
CA SER A 36 15.69 8.06 6.02
C SER A 36 15.71 8.98 4.80
N ALA A 37 14.71 9.83 4.74
CA ALA A 37 14.56 10.92 3.79
C ALA A 37 14.45 12.26 4.56
N PRO A 38 14.59 13.42 3.90
CA PRO A 38 14.62 14.72 4.59
C PRO A 38 13.43 15.03 5.52
N SER A 39 12.25 14.46 5.27
CA SER A 39 11.02 14.68 6.04
C SER A 39 10.35 13.41 6.57
N ALA A 40 11.00 12.24 6.43
CA ALA A 40 10.43 10.97 6.82
C ALA A 40 11.50 9.93 7.16
N GLU A 41 11.20 9.02 8.08
CA GLU A 41 12.09 7.95 8.52
C GLU A 41 11.36 6.61 8.48
N GLY A 42 12.09 5.52 8.29
CA GLY A 42 11.54 4.17 8.31
C GLY A 42 12.57 3.14 7.90
N PHE A 43 12.18 2.21 7.02
CA PHE A 43 12.98 1.05 6.69
C PHE A 43 12.74 0.56 5.26
N LYS A 44 13.71 -0.19 4.74
CA LYS A 44 13.64 -0.98 3.51
C LYS A 44 13.39 -2.42 3.86
N LEU A 45 12.65 -3.11 3.03
CA LEU A 45 12.43 -4.55 3.04
C LEU A 45 13.12 -5.15 1.82
N GLU A 46 14.06 -6.04 2.06
CA GLU A 46 14.77 -6.77 1.02
C GLU A 46 14.09 -8.13 0.80
N PHE A 47 13.69 -8.40 -0.43
CA PHE A 47 13.11 -9.69 -0.83
C PHE A 47 14.08 -10.45 -1.72
N PRO A 48 14.39 -11.73 -1.42
CA PRO A 48 15.19 -12.56 -2.31
C PRO A 48 14.57 -12.63 -3.71
N GLY A 49 15.33 -12.28 -4.75
CA GLY A 49 14.86 -12.27 -6.13
C GLY A 49 14.20 -10.96 -6.58
N SER A 50 14.02 -9.99 -5.69
CA SER A 50 13.52 -8.67 -6.06
C SER A 50 14.63 -7.75 -6.59
N PRO A 51 14.42 -7.02 -7.71
CA PRO A 51 15.41 -6.09 -8.24
C PRO A 51 15.57 -4.79 -7.42
N GLN A 52 14.60 -4.45 -6.57
CA GLN A 52 14.63 -3.28 -5.70
C GLN A 52 14.00 -3.58 -4.33
N PRO A 53 14.31 -2.81 -3.27
CA PRO A 53 13.65 -2.96 -1.99
C PRO A 53 12.22 -2.42 -2.01
N VAL A 54 11.37 -2.90 -1.09
CA VAL A 54 10.18 -2.14 -0.70
C VAL A 54 10.58 -1.14 0.37
N VAL A 55 10.27 0.14 0.17
CA VAL A 55 10.62 1.23 1.08
C VAL A 55 9.37 1.63 1.85
N VAL A 56 9.48 1.70 3.18
CA VAL A 56 8.44 2.14 4.08
C VAL A 56 8.97 3.35 4.86
N LEU A 57 8.34 4.51 4.70
CA LEU A 57 8.71 5.75 5.39
C LEU A 57 7.50 6.32 6.13
N GLY A 58 7.74 6.97 7.26
CA GLY A 58 6.73 7.68 8.04
C GLY A 58 7.23 9.02 8.57
N GLY A 59 6.30 9.96 8.69
CA GLY A 59 6.51 11.33 9.13
C GLY A 59 5.20 12.08 8.98
N GLU A 60 5.22 13.27 8.39
CA GLU A 60 3.99 13.95 7.95
C GLU A 60 3.21 13.14 6.91
N ARG A 61 3.91 12.26 6.20
CA ARG A 61 3.35 11.31 5.25
C ARG A 61 3.92 9.92 5.50
N VAL A 62 3.11 8.90 5.24
CA VAL A 62 3.50 7.49 5.18
C VAL A 62 3.65 7.12 3.71
N VAL A 63 4.81 6.58 3.34
CA VAL A 63 5.10 6.14 1.97
C VAL A 63 5.43 4.66 2.01
N ILE A 64 4.80 3.89 1.12
CA ILE A 64 5.20 2.50 0.83
C ILE A 64 5.48 2.42 -0.68
N SER A 65 6.72 2.22 -1.08
CA SER A 65 7.11 2.21 -2.50
C SER A 65 7.99 1.03 -2.86
N PHE A 66 8.11 0.76 -4.16
CA PHE A 66 9.13 -0.14 -4.67
C PHE A 66 10.30 0.65 -5.25
N GLY A 67 11.44 0.55 -4.59
CA GLY A 67 12.65 1.32 -4.88
C GLY A 67 12.71 2.65 -4.13
N GLU A 68 13.95 3.05 -3.82
CA GLU A 68 14.27 4.29 -3.09
C GLU A 68 13.84 5.54 -3.85
N GLN A 69 14.08 5.59 -5.16
CA GLN A 69 13.67 6.73 -5.99
C GLN A 69 12.15 6.92 -6.00
N ALA A 70 11.38 5.83 -6.07
CA ALA A 70 9.92 5.90 -6.02
C ALA A 70 9.41 6.47 -4.68
N ALA A 71 10.12 6.19 -3.59
CA ALA A 71 9.80 6.73 -2.26
C ALA A 71 10.08 8.23 -2.19
N LEU A 72 11.22 8.67 -2.75
CA LEU A 72 11.60 10.08 -2.81
C LEU A 72 10.65 10.89 -3.69
N ASP A 73 10.32 10.37 -4.88
CA ASP A 73 9.36 11.01 -5.80
C ASP A 73 7.97 11.15 -5.13
N ALA A 74 7.54 10.13 -4.38
CA ALA A 74 6.29 10.18 -3.63
C ALA A 74 6.29 11.23 -2.52
N LEU A 75 7.44 11.46 -1.86
CA LEU A 75 7.59 12.52 -0.85
C LEU A 75 7.62 13.93 -1.44
N GLU A 76 8.18 14.10 -2.64
CA GLU A 76 8.40 15.41 -3.27
C GLU A 76 7.18 15.96 -4.03
N GLY A 77 6.22 15.13 -4.42
CA GLY A 77 5.08 15.61 -5.20
C GLY A 77 3.97 14.61 -5.49
N GLY A 78 3.88 13.50 -4.76
CA GLY A 78 2.78 12.55 -4.91
C GLY A 78 1.44 13.15 -4.47
N GLN A 79 0.37 12.86 -5.23
CA GLN A 79 -0.99 13.08 -4.74
C GLN A 79 -1.24 12.13 -3.55
N ALA A 80 -1.87 12.64 -2.49
CA ALA A 80 -2.27 11.80 -1.37
C ALA A 80 -3.19 10.67 -1.87
N LEU A 81 -3.06 9.46 -1.34
CA LEU A 81 -3.95 8.33 -1.65
C LEU A 81 -5.41 8.71 -1.45
N SER A 82 -5.71 9.45 -0.38
CA SER A 82 -7.06 9.97 -0.09
C SER A 82 -7.62 10.91 -1.15
N SER A 83 -6.76 11.47 -2.01
CA SER A 83 -7.12 12.37 -3.09
C SER A 83 -7.26 11.70 -4.45
N THR A 84 -6.95 10.39 -4.56
CA THR A 84 -7.13 9.67 -5.83
C THR A 84 -8.60 9.33 -6.06
N GLU A 85 -9.06 9.41 -7.30
CA GLU A 85 -10.45 9.08 -7.66
C GLU A 85 -10.80 7.63 -7.32
N THR A 86 -9.86 6.71 -7.53
CA THR A 86 -10.03 5.28 -7.24
C THR A 86 -10.22 5.04 -5.74
N PHE A 87 -9.42 5.68 -4.88
CA PHE A 87 -9.61 5.58 -3.43
C PHE A 87 -10.93 6.21 -2.98
N GLN A 88 -11.30 7.37 -3.51
CA GLN A 88 -12.56 8.04 -3.15
C GLN A 88 -13.78 7.21 -3.58
N THR A 89 -13.71 6.58 -4.75
CA THR A 89 -14.74 5.65 -5.23
C THR A 89 -14.85 4.45 -4.32
N ALA A 90 -13.71 3.85 -3.93
CA ALA A 90 -13.67 2.73 -3.01
C ALA A 90 -14.22 3.08 -1.62
N ALA A 91 -13.81 4.23 -1.07
CA ALA A 91 -14.30 4.75 0.20
C ALA A 91 -15.81 5.06 0.16
N THR A 92 -16.29 5.63 -0.93
CA THR A 92 -17.73 5.87 -1.14
C THR A 92 -18.50 4.55 -1.24
N GLY A 93 -17.94 3.54 -1.90
CA GLY A 93 -18.51 2.20 -1.99
C GLY A 93 -18.65 1.52 -0.63
N LEU A 94 -17.77 1.80 0.33
CA LEU A 94 -17.90 1.32 1.71
C LEU A 94 -19.14 1.90 2.41
N GLY A 95 -19.67 3.02 1.93
CA GLY A 95 -20.90 3.63 2.42
C GLY A 95 -20.76 4.41 3.72
N GLU A 96 -21.82 5.14 4.07
CA GLU A 96 -21.78 6.13 5.14
C GLU A 96 -21.44 5.52 6.51
N GLY A 97 -20.53 6.20 7.21
CA GLY A 97 -20.07 5.84 8.55
C GLY A 97 -19.04 4.71 8.61
N PHE A 98 -18.62 4.15 7.46
CA PHE A 98 -17.49 3.24 7.42
C PHE A 98 -16.18 4.01 7.32
N THR A 99 -15.24 3.69 8.20
CA THR A 99 -13.85 4.13 8.09
C THR A 99 -13.08 3.09 7.27
N PRO A 100 -12.43 3.47 6.15
CA PRO A 100 -11.53 2.58 5.44
C PRO A 100 -10.42 2.09 6.37
N ALA A 101 -10.26 0.77 6.44
CA ALA A 101 -9.23 0.09 7.23
C ALA A 101 -8.10 -0.45 6.33
N GLY A 102 -8.37 -0.61 5.03
CA GLY A 102 -7.35 -0.82 4.03
C GLY A 102 -7.88 -0.71 2.62
N TYR A 103 -6.95 -0.48 1.70
CA TYR A 103 -7.18 -0.23 0.29
C TYR A 103 -6.01 -0.80 -0.49
N PHE A 104 -6.32 -1.51 -1.57
CA PHE A 104 -5.37 -2.00 -2.54
C PHE A 104 -5.77 -1.48 -3.92
N ASP A 105 -4.82 -0.79 -4.55
CA ASP A 105 -4.90 -0.39 -5.95
C ASP A 105 -4.37 -1.55 -6.79
N LEU A 106 -5.28 -2.29 -7.43
CA LEU A 106 -4.92 -3.54 -8.08
C LEU A 106 -4.19 -3.28 -9.40
N ASP A 107 -4.49 -2.19 -10.09
CA ASP A 107 -3.76 -1.73 -11.28
C ASP A 107 -2.32 -1.38 -10.95
N ALA A 108 -2.09 -0.64 -9.85
CA ALA A 108 -0.75 -0.29 -9.40
C ALA A 108 0.04 -1.54 -8.97
N ILE A 109 -0.61 -2.50 -8.29
CA ILE A 109 0.00 -3.77 -7.89
C ILE A 109 0.34 -4.62 -9.11
N GLN A 110 -0.56 -4.69 -10.10
CA GLN A 110 -0.33 -5.43 -11.33
C GLN A 110 0.82 -4.81 -12.13
N THR A 111 0.77 -3.50 -12.37
CA THR A 111 1.84 -2.75 -13.04
C THR A 111 3.17 -2.99 -12.33
N PHE A 112 3.16 -3.00 -11.00
CA PHE A 112 4.34 -3.32 -10.21
C PHE A 112 4.83 -4.75 -10.47
N ALA A 113 3.96 -5.75 -10.33
CA ALA A 113 4.30 -7.15 -10.53
C ALA A 113 4.88 -7.43 -11.92
N GLU A 114 4.25 -6.92 -12.98
CA GLU A 114 4.69 -7.06 -14.37
C GLU A 114 6.08 -6.45 -14.58
N ASN A 115 6.33 -5.25 -14.06
CA ASN A 115 7.64 -4.61 -14.12
C ASN A 115 8.74 -5.37 -13.34
N THR A 116 8.36 -6.24 -12.40
CA THR A 116 9.28 -7.10 -11.64
C THR A 116 9.41 -8.52 -12.20
N GLY A 117 8.87 -8.78 -13.39
CA GLY A 117 9.02 -10.06 -14.08
C GLY A 117 7.89 -11.05 -13.81
N ALA A 118 6.77 -10.65 -13.20
CA ALA A 118 5.61 -11.53 -13.08
C ALA A 118 5.12 -12.02 -14.46
N SER A 119 5.24 -11.20 -15.50
CA SER A 119 4.94 -11.57 -16.89
C SER A 119 5.84 -12.68 -17.44
N GLU A 120 6.98 -12.96 -16.81
CA GLU A 120 7.89 -14.04 -17.18
C GLU A 120 7.49 -15.39 -16.54
N GLU A 121 6.58 -15.38 -15.56
CA GLU A 121 6.08 -16.60 -14.91
C GLU A 121 5.18 -17.39 -15.88
N PRO A 122 5.36 -18.72 -16.01
CA PRO A 122 4.71 -19.53 -17.04
C PRO A 122 3.18 -19.47 -17.07
N ASN A 123 2.56 -19.19 -15.92
CA ASN A 123 1.10 -19.18 -15.74
C ASN A 123 0.52 -17.77 -15.58
N TYR A 124 1.34 -16.71 -15.57
CA TYR A 124 0.85 -15.36 -15.31
C TYR A 124 -0.15 -14.89 -16.36
N GLU A 125 0.26 -14.88 -17.63
CA GLU A 125 -0.58 -14.41 -18.75
C GLU A 125 -1.84 -15.25 -18.97
N SER A 126 -1.76 -16.56 -18.71
CA SER A 126 -2.81 -17.51 -19.06
C SER A 126 -3.79 -17.81 -17.93
N GLU A 127 -3.34 -17.76 -16.67
CA GLU A 127 -4.14 -18.20 -15.52
C GLU A 127 -4.34 -17.14 -14.45
N ILE A 128 -3.50 -16.09 -14.38
CA ILE A 128 -3.56 -15.08 -13.33
C ILE A 128 -4.10 -13.77 -13.88
N LYS A 129 -3.41 -13.21 -14.89
CA LYS A 129 -3.72 -11.93 -15.51
C LYS A 129 -5.21 -11.79 -15.87
N PRO A 130 -5.88 -12.78 -16.50
CA PRO A 130 -7.30 -12.65 -16.86
C PRO A 130 -8.26 -12.47 -15.68
N TRP A 131 -7.87 -12.87 -14.46
CA TRP A 131 -8.70 -12.74 -13.26
C TRP A 131 -8.47 -11.44 -12.51
N ILE A 132 -7.28 -10.86 -12.63
CA ILE A 132 -6.91 -9.62 -11.94
C ILE A 132 -7.08 -8.38 -12.83
N ASP A 133 -6.92 -8.52 -14.15
CA ASP A 133 -7.12 -7.45 -15.14
C ASP A 133 -8.44 -6.69 -15.00
N PRO A 134 -9.60 -7.33 -14.73
CA PRO A 134 -10.85 -6.58 -14.62
C PRO A 134 -11.02 -5.89 -13.26
N LEU A 135 -10.10 -6.09 -12.30
CA LEU A 135 -10.25 -5.60 -10.93
C LEU A 135 -9.45 -4.31 -10.75
N SER A 136 -10.12 -3.20 -10.45
CA SER A 136 -9.45 -1.90 -10.25
C SER A 136 -8.96 -1.70 -8.82
N TYR A 137 -9.78 -2.06 -7.82
CA TYR A 137 -9.41 -1.90 -6.42
C TYR A 137 -10.08 -2.91 -5.50
N LEU A 138 -9.50 -3.08 -4.32
CA LEU A 138 -10.10 -3.76 -3.18
C LEU A 138 -10.02 -2.83 -1.97
N ALA A 139 -11.16 -2.52 -1.36
CA ALA A 139 -11.22 -1.78 -0.11
C ALA A 139 -11.97 -2.56 0.96
N PHE A 140 -11.54 -2.40 2.21
CA PHE A 140 -12.27 -2.89 3.36
C PHE A 140 -12.30 -1.82 4.43
N GLY A 141 -13.44 -1.75 5.11
CA GLY A 141 -13.69 -0.74 6.13
C GLY A 141 -14.50 -1.31 7.27
N SER A 142 -14.52 -0.56 8.35
CA SER A 142 -15.30 -0.94 9.53
C SER A 142 -16.12 0.23 10.05
N ARG A 143 -17.23 -0.10 10.69
CA ARG A 143 -18.10 0.83 11.40
C ARG A 143 -18.50 0.20 12.73
N ILE A 144 -18.51 1.00 13.79
CA ILE A 144 -19.11 0.60 15.06
C ILE A 144 -20.58 0.99 15.03
N ASP A 145 -21.46 0.02 15.24
CA ASP A 145 -22.91 0.20 15.29
C ASP A 145 -23.43 -0.34 16.63
N GLY A 146 -23.55 0.56 17.61
CA GLY A 146 -23.82 0.20 19.00
C GLY A 146 -22.66 -0.62 19.60
N ASP A 147 -22.93 -1.87 19.92
CA ASP A 147 -21.97 -2.85 20.45
C ASP A 147 -21.37 -3.76 19.36
N ARG A 148 -21.67 -3.50 18.08
CA ARG A 148 -21.25 -4.35 16.96
C ARG A 148 -20.18 -3.68 16.13
N LEU A 149 -19.13 -4.44 15.81
CA LEU A 149 -18.21 -4.12 14.73
C LEU A 149 -18.80 -4.66 13.42
N VAL A 150 -19.13 -3.76 12.50
CA VAL A 150 -19.57 -4.11 11.14
C VAL A 150 -18.39 -3.92 10.20
N GLN A 151 -18.04 -4.95 9.45
CA GLN A 151 -17.01 -4.89 8.42
C GLN A 151 -17.65 -4.94 7.03
N ARG A 152 -17.06 -4.23 6.08
CA ARG A 152 -17.48 -4.26 4.67
C ARG A 152 -16.26 -4.36 3.79
N MET A 153 -16.41 -5.12 2.70
CA MET A 153 -15.45 -5.23 1.62
C MET A 153 -16.12 -4.77 0.33
N VAL A 154 -15.38 -4.03 -0.49
CA VAL A 154 -15.81 -3.52 -1.79
C VAL A 154 -14.73 -3.84 -2.80
N ILE A 155 -15.13 -4.40 -3.94
CA ILE A 155 -14.25 -4.70 -5.06
C ILE A 155 -14.73 -3.84 -6.23
N GLY A 156 -13.82 -3.06 -6.80
CA GLY A 156 -14.03 -2.34 -8.05
C GLY A 156 -13.78 -3.25 -9.24
N ILE A 157 -14.62 -3.16 -10.26
CA ILE A 157 -14.49 -3.90 -11.51
C ILE A 157 -14.63 -2.90 -12.66
N GLU A 158 -13.80 -3.03 -13.70
CA GLU A 158 -13.86 -2.25 -14.95
C GLU A 158 -14.33 -3.07 -16.16
#